data_AF-A0A973PEN1-F1
#
_entry.id   AF-A0A973PEN1-F1
#
_cell.length_a   1.000
_cell.length_b   1.000
_cell.length_c   1.000
_cell.angle_alpha   90.00
_cell.angle_beta   90.00
_cell.angle_gamma   90.00
#
_symmetry.space_group_name_H-M   'P 1'
#
loop_
_entity.id
_entity.type
_entity.pdbx_description
1 polymer ?
#
loop_
_entity_poly.entity_id
_entity_poly.type
_entity_poly.pdbx_seq_one_letter_code
_entity_poly.pdbx_strand_id
1 'polypeptide(L)'
;MPALPWITVEPATTDQPVVMASRFEVRSLLAVPGFFITSMALWRQARRSNGAIGLALKADLLKRTFWTVSAWNDRQAINDYARSEPHRSAMKSKRKVMKESTFTFWSASEFPISWDEVERRIAAERAGRTS
;
A
#
# COMPACT_ATOMS: atom_id res chain seq x y z
N MET A 1 -11.95 11.36 7.46
CA MET A 1 -11.65 10.42 6.35
C MET A 1 -11.61 9.02 6.92
N PRO A 2 -12.31 8.02 6.36
CA PRO A 2 -12.25 6.66 6.89
C PRO A 2 -10.88 6.04 6.58
N ALA A 3 -10.14 5.69 7.63
CA ALA A 3 -8.95 4.85 7.55
C ALA A 3 -9.29 3.51 8.21
N LEU A 4 -8.90 2.41 7.58
CA LEU A 4 -8.83 1.13 8.27
C LEU A 4 -7.64 1.21 9.23
N PRO A 5 -7.83 0.93 10.53
CA PRO A 5 -6.76 0.99 11.49
C PRO A 5 -5.67 -0.03 11.14
N TRP A 6 -4.47 0.20 11.65
CA TRP A 6 -3.40 -0.76 11.55
C TRP A 6 -3.83 -2.10 12.10
N ILE A 7 -3.58 -3.15 11.33
CA ILE A 7 -3.75 -4.53 11.78
C ILE A 7 -2.38 -5.19 11.87
N THR A 8 -2.14 -5.88 12.98
CA THR A 8 -0.98 -6.77 13.13
C THR A 8 -1.37 -8.14 12.55
N VAL A 9 -0.48 -8.69 11.72
CA VAL A 9 -0.65 -10.00 11.08
C VAL A 9 0.21 -11.02 11.83
N GLU A 10 1.52 -10.84 11.80
CA GLU A 10 2.51 -11.66 12.51
C GLU A 10 3.58 -10.76 13.14
N PRO A 11 4.26 -11.20 14.21
CA PRO A 11 5.41 -10.48 14.74
C PRO A 11 6.56 -10.46 13.72
N ALA A 12 7.37 -9.40 13.75
CA ALA A 12 8.58 -9.33 12.95
C ALA A 12 9.55 -10.45 13.35
N THR A 13 10.15 -11.11 12.35
CA THR A 13 11.19 -12.13 12.56
C THR A 13 12.59 -11.60 12.23
N THR A 14 12.72 -10.27 12.11
CA THR A 14 13.94 -9.56 11.72
C THR A 14 14.02 -8.23 12.47
N ASP A 15 15.25 -7.74 12.68
CA ASP A 15 15.52 -6.44 13.29
C ASP A 15 15.35 -5.27 12.30
N GLN A 16 15.28 -5.57 10.99
CA GLN A 16 15.15 -4.58 9.93
C GLN A 16 13.97 -4.88 8.99
N PRO A 17 12.71 -4.88 9.49
CA PRO A 17 11.56 -5.00 8.61
C PRO A 17 11.50 -3.91 7.55
N VAL A 18 10.95 -4.25 6.39
CA VAL A 18 10.74 -3.33 5.29
C VAL A 18 9.29 -2.84 5.29
N VAL A 19 9.12 -1.52 5.33
CA VAL A 19 7.83 -0.87 5.11
C VAL A 19 7.70 -0.48 3.65
N MET A 20 6.53 -0.76 3.08
CA MET A 20 6.05 -0.23 1.81
C MET A 20 4.89 0.71 2.07
N ALA A 21 4.99 1.96 1.60
CA ALA A 21 3.83 2.83 1.48
C ALA A 21 3.55 3.19 0.04
N SER A 22 2.29 3.37 -0.27
CA SER A 22 1.87 3.76 -1.61
C SER A 22 0.69 4.73 -1.61
N ARG A 23 0.63 5.54 -2.67
CA ARG A 23 -0.48 6.42 -3.02
C ARG A 23 -0.91 6.12 -4.44
N PHE A 24 -2.21 5.95 -4.62
CA PHE A 24 -2.86 5.75 -5.90
C PHE A 24 -3.90 6.83 -6.14
N GLU A 25 -3.83 7.53 -7.26
CA GLU A 25 -4.88 8.43 -7.73
C GLU A 25 -5.51 7.84 -8.98
N VAL A 26 -6.84 7.66 -8.98
CA VAL A 26 -7.57 7.15 -10.16
C VAL A 26 -8.13 8.30 -11.01
N ARG A 27 -8.31 8.04 -12.32
CA ARG A 27 -8.67 9.08 -13.31
C ARG A 27 -10.08 9.65 -13.13
N SER A 28 -11.03 8.90 -12.59
CA SER A 28 -12.43 9.33 -12.49
C SER A 28 -13.12 8.80 -11.23
N LEU A 29 -14.18 9.49 -10.78
CA LEU A 29 -15.01 9.03 -9.67
C LEU A 29 -15.72 7.71 -10.02
N LEU A 30 -16.03 7.46 -11.29
CA LEU A 30 -16.61 6.20 -11.77
C LEU A 30 -15.65 5.01 -11.58
N ALA A 31 -14.33 5.24 -11.57
CA ALA A 31 -13.35 4.19 -11.32
C ALA A 31 -13.16 3.87 -9.82
N VAL A 32 -13.64 4.73 -8.92
CA VAL A 32 -13.42 4.62 -7.46
C VAL A 32 -14.01 3.33 -6.88
N PRO A 33 -15.27 2.94 -7.15
CA PRO A 33 -15.84 1.72 -6.56
C PRO A 33 -15.06 0.47 -6.96
N GLY A 34 -14.76 0.34 -8.26
CA GLY A 34 -14.02 -0.80 -8.79
C GLY A 34 -12.58 -0.85 -8.28
N PHE A 35 -11.93 0.30 -8.05
CA PHE A 35 -10.60 0.34 -7.45
C PHE A 35 -10.66 -0.05 -5.97
N PHE A 36 -11.60 0.49 -5.20
CA PHE A 36 -11.78 0.19 -3.79
C PHE A 36 -12.02 -1.30 -3.52
N ILE A 37 -12.90 -1.95 -4.30
CA ILE A 37 -13.15 -3.40 -4.20
C ILE A 37 -11.85 -4.19 -4.42
N THR A 38 -11.08 -3.81 -5.44
CA THR A 38 -9.78 -4.45 -5.71
C THR A 38 -8.80 -4.21 -4.57
N SER A 39 -8.66 -2.98 -4.07
CA SER A 39 -7.79 -2.67 -2.92
C SER A 39 -8.16 -3.51 -1.69
N MET A 40 -9.46 -3.71 -1.42
CA MET A 40 -9.90 -4.56 -0.33
C MET A 40 -9.56 -6.05 -0.54
N ALA A 41 -9.70 -6.56 -1.76
CA ALA A 41 -9.30 -7.93 -2.07
C ALA A 41 -7.78 -8.14 -1.88
N LEU A 42 -6.98 -7.20 -2.39
CA LEU A 42 -5.51 -7.24 -2.26
C LEU A 42 -5.06 -7.07 -0.81
N TRP A 43 -5.75 -6.23 -0.03
CA TRP A 43 -5.49 -6.10 1.41
C TRP A 43 -5.76 -7.42 2.15
N ARG A 44 -6.87 -8.11 1.83
CA ARG A 44 -7.16 -9.45 2.41
C ARG A 44 -6.16 -10.52 2.00
N GLN A 45 -5.58 -10.41 0.80
CA GLN A 45 -4.52 -11.30 0.34
C GLN A 45 -3.20 -11.02 1.08
N ALA A 46 -2.81 -9.75 1.22
CA ALA A 46 -1.61 -9.34 1.96
C ALA A 46 -1.63 -9.86 3.40
N ARG A 47 -2.79 -9.81 4.06
CA ARG A 47 -3.00 -10.37 5.41
C ARG A 47 -2.69 -11.85 5.59
N ARG A 48 -2.66 -12.60 4.49
CA ARG A 48 -2.41 -14.04 4.48
C ARG A 48 -1.09 -14.38 3.78
N SER A 49 -0.32 -13.37 3.42
CA SER A 49 0.94 -13.54 2.70
C SER A 49 2.07 -13.73 3.70
N ASN A 50 2.97 -14.66 3.39
CA ASN A 50 4.13 -14.94 4.24
C ASN A 50 4.97 -13.69 4.44
N GLY A 51 5.41 -13.48 5.69
CA GLY A 51 6.26 -12.36 6.06
C GLY A 51 5.56 -11.01 6.19
N ALA A 52 4.23 -10.95 6.12
CA ALA A 52 3.48 -9.74 6.43
C ALA A 52 3.43 -9.51 7.95
N ILE A 53 3.86 -8.33 8.40
CA ILE A 53 3.89 -7.96 9.83
C ILE A 53 2.64 -7.17 10.20
N GLY A 54 2.27 -6.20 9.36
CA GLY A 54 1.07 -5.41 9.60
C GLY A 54 0.76 -4.46 8.47
N LEU A 55 -0.50 -4.03 8.40
CA LEU A 55 -1.04 -3.32 7.25
C LEU A 55 -2.03 -2.24 7.70
N ALA A 56 -2.10 -1.13 6.98
CA ALA A 56 -3.19 -0.18 7.06
C ALA A 56 -3.57 0.36 5.67
N LEU A 57 -4.81 0.79 5.54
CA LEU A 57 -5.35 1.35 4.29
C LEU A 57 -6.21 2.57 4.61
N LYS A 58 -6.06 3.63 3.82
CA LYS A 58 -6.87 4.85 3.91
C LYS A 58 -7.37 5.23 2.53
N ALA A 59 -8.63 5.61 2.43
CA ALA A 59 -9.23 6.00 1.17
C ALA A 59 -9.90 7.39 1.30
N ASP A 60 -9.50 8.31 0.43
CA ASP A 60 -10.18 9.57 0.19
C ASP A 60 -10.94 9.46 -1.14
N LEU A 61 -12.15 8.90 -1.06
CA LEU A 61 -12.97 8.55 -2.23
C LEU A 61 -13.36 9.78 -3.05
N LEU A 62 -13.61 10.92 -2.39
CA LEU A 62 -13.93 12.18 -3.05
C LEU A 62 -12.73 12.73 -3.82
N LYS A 63 -11.51 12.56 -3.28
CA LYS A 63 -10.27 12.89 -3.99
C LYS A 63 -9.77 11.79 -4.92
N ARG A 64 -10.53 10.69 -5.11
CA ARG A 64 -10.13 9.53 -5.93
C ARG A 64 -8.77 8.94 -5.52
N THR A 65 -8.38 9.13 -4.26
CA THR A 65 -7.02 8.82 -3.78
C THR A 65 -7.06 7.72 -2.73
N PHE A 66 -6.19 6.74 -2.89
CA PHE A 66 -6.05 5.60 -1.99
C PHE A 66 -4.62 5.55 -1.47
N TRP A 67 -4.47 5.20 -0.20
CA TRP A 67 -3.21 5.13 0.50
C TRP A 67 -3.10 3.77 1.17
N THR A 68 -1.93 3.15 1.09
CA THR A 68 -1.64 1.92 1.81
C THR A 68 -0.30 2.04 2.51
N VAL A 69 -0.18 1.37 3.65
CA VAL A 69 1.09 1.10 4.30
C VAL A 69 1.11 -0.34 4.77
N SER A 70 2.23 -1.02 4.59
CA SER A 70 2.41 -2.41 5.00
C SER A 70 3.85 -2.66 5.41
N ALA A 71 4.05 -3.34 6.54
CA ALA A 71 5.34 -3.81 7.00
C ALA A 71 5.51 -5.30 6.69
N TRP A 72 6.72 -5.67 6.29
CA TRP A 72 7.10 -7.02 5.88
C TRP A 72 8.46 -7.38 6.45
N ASN A 73 8.72 -8.67 6.65
CA ASN A 73 10.02 -9.14 7.11
C ASN A 73 11.15 -8.74 6.15
N ASP A 74 10.90 -8.73 4.85
CA ASP A 74 11.91 -8.33 3.87
C ASP A 74 11.30 -7.88 2.54
N ARG A 75 12.19 -7.47 1.62
CA ARG A 75 11.84 -7.05 0.26
C ARG A 75 11.35 -8.20 -0.61
N GLN A 76 11.79 -9.44 -0.34
CA GLN A 76 11.41 -10.62 -1.11
C GLN A 76 9.94 -10.97 -0.84
N ALA A 77 9.48 -10.93 0.41
CA ALA A 77 8.09 -11.13 0.79
C ALA A 77 7.14 -10.14 0.07
N ILE A 78 7.54 -8.87 -0.04
CA ILE A 78 6.81 -7.86 -0.83
C ILE A 78 6.73 -8.27 -2.30
N ASN A 79 7.85 -8.69 -2.88
CA ASN A 79 7.92 -9.08 -4.29
C ASN A 79 7.08 -10.34 -4.59
N ASP A 80 7.10 -11.32 -3.70
CA ASP A 80 6.35 -12.55 -3.83
C ASP A 80 4.84 -12.27 -3.75
N TYR A 81 4.42 -11.43 -2.80
CA TYR A 81 3.06 -10.90 -2.75
C TYR A 81 2.66 -10.18 -4.05
N ALA A 82 3.49 -9.26 -4.55
CA ALA A 82 3.20 -8.51 -5.78
C ALA A 82 3.07 -9.40 -7.03
N ARG A 83 3.78 -10.54 -7.06
CA ARG A 83 3.77 -11.50 -8.17
C ARG A 83 2.65 -12.54 -8.05
N SER A 84 2.10 -12.74 -6.87
CA SER A 84 1.02 -13.70 -6.62
C SER A 84 -0.34 -13.22 -7.14
N GLU A 85 -1.23 -14.15 -7.47
CA GLU A 85 -2.62 -13.84 -7.84
C GLU A 85 -3.50 -13.70 -6.59
N PRO A 86 -4.49 -12.79 -6.59
CA PRO A 86 -4.93 -11.93 -7.70
C PRO A 86 -4.15 -10.63 -7.91
N HIS A 87 -3.09 -10.36 -7.13
CA HIS A 87 -2.36 -9.08 -7.18
C HIS A 87 -1.77 -8.76 -8.55
N ARG A 88 -1.05 -9.71 -9.15
CA ARG A 88 -0.43 -9.53 -10.46
C ARG A 88 -1.45 -9.10 -11.54
N SER A 89 -2.58 -9.79 -11.62
CA SER A 89 -3.65 -9.45 -12.57
C SER A 89 -4.35 -8.13 -12.23
N ALA A 90 -4.51 -7.80 -10.95
CA ALA A 90 -5.05 -6.52 -10.50
C ALA A 90 -4.14 -5.35 -10.93
N MET A 91 -2.82 -5.44 -10.76
CA MET A 91 -1.89 -4.40 -11.20
C MET A 91 -2.01 -4.16 -12.71
N LYS A 92 -2.09 -5.22 -13.51
CA LYS A 92 -2.22 -5.12 -14.97
C LYS A 92 -3.55 -4.46 -15.37
N SER A 93 -4.67 -4.87 -14.79
CA SER A 93 -5.98 -4.33 -15.14
C SER A 93 -6.18 -2.89 -14.70
N LYS A 94 -5.70 -2.50 -13.50
CA LYS A 94 -5.90 -1.15 -12.96
C LYS A 94 -5.03 -0.08 -13.58
N ARG A 95 -3.99 -0.43 -14.35
CA ARG A 95 -3.19 0.54 -15.14
C ARG A 95 -4.05 1.46 -16.01
N LYS A 96 -5.14 0.96 -16.60
CA LYS A 96 -6.02 1.75 -17.49
C LYS A 96 -6.80 2.86 -16.77
N VAL A 97 -7.05 2.69 -15.47
CA VAL A 97 -7.83 3.65 -14.66
C VAL A 97 -6.95 4.51 -13.74
N MET A 98 -5.64 4.25 -13.72
CA MET A 98 -4.68 4.95 -12.86
C MET A 98 -4.28 6.30 -13.47
N LYS A 99 -4.38 7.37 -12.68
CA LYS A 99 -3.84 8.69 -13.02
C LYS A 99 -2.39 8.80 -12.56
N GLU A 100 -2.12 8.45 -11.31
CA GLU A 100 -0.78 8.53 -10.72
C GLU A 100 -0.61 7.41 -9.68
N SER A 101 0.58 6.84 -9.60
CA SER A 101 0.96 5.95 -8.50
C SER A 101 2.35 6.28 -7.97
N THR A 102 2.45 6.42 -6.66
CA THR A 102 3.71 6.66 -5.94
C THR A 102 3.94 5.54 -4.95
N PHE A 103 5.17 5.07 -4.85
CA PHE A 103 5.60 4.07 -3.89
C PHE A 103 6.88 4.54 -3.22
N THR A 104 7.00 4.32 -1.93
CA THR A 104 8.23 4.54 -1.18
C THR A 104 8.44 3.38 -0.22
N PHE A 105 9.71 3.12 0.10
CA PHE A 105 10.12 1.99 0.89
C PHE A 105 11.22 2.40 1.85
N TRP A 106 11.16 1.88 3.08
CA TRP A 106 12.15 2.16 4.10
C TRP A 106 12.15 1.07 5.17
N SER A 107 13.21 0.99 5.97
CA SER A 107 13.25 0.10 7.12
C SER A 107 12.64 0.76 8.36
N ALA A 108 11.87 0.01 9.14
CA ALA A 108 11.35 0.46 10.43
C ALA A 108 11.20 -0.72 11.39
N SER A 109 11.58 -0.52 12.65
CA SER A 109 11.44 -1.49 13.74
C SER A 109 10.24 -1.20 14.66
N GLU A 110 9.58 -0.06 14.47
CA GLU A 110 8.46 0.38 15.30
C GLU A 110 7.16 0.40 14.50
N PHE A 111 6.11 -0.20 15.08
CA PHE A 111 4.77 -0.26 14.52
C PHE A 111 3.74 0.10 15.60
N PRO A 112 2.59 0.73 15.26
CA PRO A 112 2.10 1.01 13.92
C PRO A 112 2.79 2.21 13.24
N ILE A 113 2.84 2.20 11.91
CA ILE A 113 3.29 3.38 11.15
C ILE A 113 2.17 4.42 11.11
N SER A 114 2.48 5.66 11.50
CA SER A 114 1.52 6.77 11.46
C SER A 114 1.22 7.23 10.03
N TRP A 115 0.01 7.75 9.80
CA TRP A 115 -0.35 8.30 8.49
C TRP A 115 0.43 9.57 8.14
N ASP A 116 0.82 10.37 9.14
CA ASP A 116 1.62 11.58 8.91
C ASP A 116 3.00 11.21 8.34
N GLU A 117 3.62 10.14 8.86
CA GLU A 117 4.89 9.62 8.34
C GLU A 117 4.74 9.09 6.91
N VAL A 118 3.66 8.35 6.64
CA VAL A 118 3.35 7.85 5.29
C VAL A 118 3.19 8.99 4.29
N GLU A 119 2.41 10.02 4.65
CA GLU A 119 2.16 11.18 3.79
C GLU A 119 3.45 11.97 3.54
N ARG A 120 4.24 12.21 4.59
CA ARG A 120 5.54 12.91 4.50
C ARG A 120 6.50 12.22 3.53
N ARG A 121 6.67 10.89 3.65
CA ARG A 121 7.57 10.12 2.77
C ARG A 121 7.08 10.08 1.33
N ILE A 122 5.77 9.91 1.12
CA ILE A 122 5.21 9.93 -0.23
C ILE A 122 5.33 11.31 -0.87
N ALA A 123 5.14 12.39 -0.10
CA ALA A 123 5.32 13.75 -0.60
C ALA A 123 6.79 13.99 -1.03
N ALA A 124 7.75 13.56 -0.22
CA ALA A 124 9.18 13.65 -0.56
C ALA A 124 9.51 12.88 -1.84
N GLU A 125 9.01 11.64 -1.98
CA GLU A 125 9.18 10.83 -3.20
C GLU A 125 8.59 11.51 -4.45
N ARG A 126 7.42 12.15 -4.33
CA ARG A 126 6.80 12.88 -5.45
C ARG A 126 7.58 14.12 -5.85
N ALA A 127 8.10 14.87 -4.87
CA ALA A 127 8.93 16.04 -5.14
C ALA A 127 10.22 15.66 -5.88
N GLY A 128 10.88 14.57 -5.46
CA GLY A 128 12.12 14.08 -6.10
C GLY A 128 11.95 13.57 -7.53
N ARG A 129 10.74 13.15 -7.94
CA ARG A 129 10.45 12.75 -9.33
C ARG A 129 10.15 13.91 -10.27
N THR A 130 9.88 15.09 -9.72
CA THR A 130 9.50 16.29 -10.49
C THR A 130 10.70 17.24 -10.68
N SER A 131 11.86 16.87 -10.12
CA SER A 131 13.14 17.58 -10.22
C SER A 131 14.03 16.93 -11.28
#